data_AF-A0A449IF67-F1
#
_entry.id   AF-A0A449IF67-F1
#
_cell.length_a   1.000
_cell.length_b   1.000
_cell.length_c   1.000
_cell.angle_alpha   90.00
_cell.angle_beta   90.00
_cell.angle_gamma   90.00
#
_symmetry.space_group_name_H-M   'P 1'
#
loop_
_entity.id
_entity.type
_entity.pdbx_description
1 polymer ?
#
loop_
_entity_poly.entity_id
_entity_poly.type
_entity_poly.pdbx_seq_one_letter_code
_entity_poly.pdbx_strand_id
1 'polypeptide(L)'
;MAQFFAALGQYPTADHEAREDDGLVIITQPSDGDMLAIHDRQPVVLAPGAARDWISPDLTSAQAEELAQQHGLSAIAFEWHSVSKAVGNVKHNSPELIQPFGDLEQ
;
A
#
# COMPACT_ATOMS: atom_id res chain seq x y z
N MET A 1 14.57 -1.67 -3.95
CA MET A 1 14.04 -3.05 -4.14
C MET A 1 12.53 -2.94 -4.37
N ALA A 2 11.89 -3.94 -4.97
CA ALA A 2 10.43 -3.90 -5.18
C ALA A 2 9.69 -4.01 -3.85
N GLN A 3 8.55 -3.32 -3.76
CA GLN A 3 7.75 -3.20 -2.55
C GLN A 3 6.28 -3.47 -2.86
N PHE A 4 5.56 -4.15 -1.96
CA PHE A 4 4.23 -4.69 -2.25
C PHE A 4 3.24 -4.30 -1.16
N PHE A 5 2.06 -3.79 -1.53
CA PHE A 5 0.99 -3.54 -0.57
C PHE A 5 0.24 -4.83 -0.27
N ALA A 6 -0.02 -5.09 1.01
CA ALA A 6 -0.91 -6.16 1.42
C ALA A 6 -2.37 -5.76 1.12
N ALA A 7 -3.13 -6.69 0.57
CA ALA A 7 -4.53 -6.48 0.21
C ALA A 7 -5.37 -7.74 0.48
N LEU A 8 -6.65 -7.54 0.72
CA LEU A 8 -7.68 -8.58 0.70
C LEU A 8 -8.53 -8.36 -0.54
N GLY A 9 -8.91 -9.44 -1.23
CA GLY A 9 -9.70 -9.36 -2.45
C GLY A 9 -10.82 -10.38 -2.48
N GLN A 10 -11.95 -9.97 -3.07
CA GLN A 10 -13.04 -10.82 -3.49
C GLN A 10 -13.11 -10.76 -5.01
N TYR A 11 -13.02 -11.91 -5.65
CA TYR A 11 -12.97 -12.02 -7.10
C TYR A 11 -13.89 -13.14 -7.59
N PRO A 12 -14.35 -13.08 -8.85
CA PRO A 12 -15.07 -14.19 -9.46
C PRO A 12 -14.25 -15.47 -9.43
N THR A 13 -14.90 -16.59 -9.14
CA THR A 13 -14.30 -17.93 -9.16
C THR A 13 -15.18 -18.88 -9.97
N ALA A 14 -14.74 -20.13 -10.20
CA ALA A 14 -15.57 -21.12 -10.89
C ALA A 14 -16.92 -21.36 -10.19
N ASP A 15 -16.98 -21.15 -8.87
CA ASP A 15 -18.19 -21.30 -8.05
C ASP A 15 -18.90 -19.97 -7.78
N HIS A 16 -18.40 -18.85 -8.34
CA HIS A 16 -18.86 -17.51 -8.05
C HIS A 16 -18.80 -16.57 -9.27
N GLU A 17 -19.96 -16.25 -9.82
CA GLU A 17 -20.09 -15.21 -10.86
C GLU A 17 -19.69 -13.83 -10.35
N ALA A 18 -19.30 -12.95 -11.28
CA ALA A 18 -18.89 -11.60 -10.93
C ALA A 18 -20.02 -10.78 -10.29
N ARG A 19 -19.69 -10.06 -9.21
CA ARG A 19 -20.60 -9.18 -8.50
C ARG A 19 -20.15 -7.73 -8.55
N GLU A 20 -21.11 -6.83 -8.31
CA GLU A 20 -20.85 -5.39 -8.22
C GLU A 20 -19.94 -5.04 -7.03
N ASP A 21 -20.00 -5.82 -5.95
CA ASP A 21 -19.18 -5.66 -4.74
C ASP A 21 -17.84 -6.41 -4.77
N ASP A 22 -17.50 -7.05 -5.90
CA ASP A 22 -16.17 -7.63 -6.10
C ASP A 22 -15.10 -6.54 -6.22
N GLY A 23 -13.92 -6.82 -5.70
CA GLY A 23 -12.82 -5.87 -5.69
C GLY A 23 -11.75 -6.24 -4.67
N LEU A 24 -10.95 -5.24 -4.31
CA LEU A 24 -9.91 -5.39 -3.30
C LEU A 24 -9.88 -4.19 -2.37
N VAL A 25 -9.38 -4.44 -1.17
CA VAL A 25 -9.07 -3.43 -0.18
C VAL A 25 -7.59 -3.51 0.18
N ILE A 26 -6.93 -2.35 0.26
CA ILE A 26 -5.56 -2.24 0.75
C ILE A 26 -5.59 -2.24 2.28
N ILE A 27 -4.79 -3.10 2.90
CA ILE A 27 -4.66 -3.15 4.36
C ILE A 27 -3.82 -1.95 4.80
N THR A 28 -4.26 -1.27 5.86
CA THR A 28 -3.56 -0.11 6.43
C THR A 28 -3.15 -0.37 7.88
N GLN A 29 -2.10 0.32 8.32
CA GLN A 29 -1.59 0.37 9.68
C GLN A 29 -1.43 1.83 10.13
N PRO A 30 -1.29 2.11 11.45
CA PRO A 30 -0.92 3.44 11.91
C PRO A 30 0.40 3.90 11.28
N SER A 31 0.50 5.18 10.93
CA SER A 31 1.78 5.77 10.56
C SER A 31 2.72 5.81 11.76
N ASP A 32 4.02 5.68 11.51
CA ASP A 32 5.09 5.79 12.49
C ASP A 32 6.14 6.83 12.07
N GLY A 33 6.97 7.26 13.01
CA GLY A 33 8.04 8.24 12.76
C GLY A 33 7.53 9.54 12.11
N ASP A 34 8.33 10.06 11.18
CA ASP A 34 8.05 11.35 10.51
C ASP A 34 6.85 11.29 9.54
N MET A 35 6.39 10.08 9.16
CA MET A 35 5.19 9.90 8.33
C MET A 35 3.92 10.45 9.03
N LEU A 36 3.92 10.49 10.37
CA LEU A 36 2.82 11.07 11.16
C LEU A 36 2.60 12.57 10.88
N ALA A 37 3.62 13.29 10.38
CA ALA A 37 3.49 14.68 9.96
C ALA A 37 2.67 14.82 8.65
N ILE A 38 2.53 13.75 7.87
CA ILE A 38 1.79 13.71 6.61
C ILE A 38 0.37 13.17 6.83
N HIS A 39 0.25 11.99 7.45
CA HIS A 39 -1.05 11.34 7.70
C HIS A 39 -0.94 10.31 8.83
N ASP A 40 -2.05 10.04 9.52
CA ASP A 40 -2.14 9.09 10.64
C ASP A 40 -2.14 7.59 10.23
N ARG A 41 -2.27 7.29 8.94
CA ARG A 41 -2.38 5.93 8.39
C ARG A 41 -1.49 5.77 7.18
N GLN A 42 -0.93 4.57 7.03
CA GLN A 42 -0.14 4.15 5.88
C GLN A 42 -0.54 2.73 5.43
N PRO A 43 -0.31 2.34 4.16
CA PRO A 43 -0.47 0.96 3.74
C PRO A 43 0.44 0.01 4.52
N VAL A 44 0.01 -1.24 4.71
CA VAL A 44 0.92 -2.32 5.11
C VAL A 44 1.76 -2.70 3.91
N VAL A 45 3.05 -2.44 4.00
CA VAL A 45 3.99 -2.62 2.89
C VAL A 45 4.93 -3.79 3.19
N LEU A 46 4.91 -4.83 2.36
CA LEU A 46 5.68 -6.06 2.54
C LEU A 46 6.94 -6.08 1.68
N ALA A 47 8.01 -6.66 2.22
CA ALA A 47 9.20 -7.04 1.48
C ALA A 47 8.91 -8.23 0.53
N PRO A 48 9.72 -8.44 -0.52
CA PRO A 48 9.46 -9.50 -1.51
C PRO A 48 9.29 -10.92 -0.94
N GLY A 49 9.95 -11.27 0.17
CA GLY A 49 9.77 -12.55 0.85
C GLY A 49 8.36 -12.68 1.45
N ALA A 50 8.03 -11.77 2.37
CA ALA A 50 6.72 -11.72 3.02
C ALA A 50 5.56 -11.56 2.03
N ALA A 51 5.77 -10.84 0.92
CA ALA A 51 4.76 -10.71 -0.14
C ALA A 51 4.46 -12.03 -0.85
N ARG A 52 5.45 -12.94 -0.99
CA ARG A 52 5.22 -14.29 -1.52
C ARG A 52 4.48 -15.16 -0.52
N ASP A 53 4.84 -15.06 0.76
CA ASP A 53 4.15 -15.77 1.83
C ASP A 53 2.68 -15.31 1.93
N TRP A 54 2.43 -14.00 1.77
CA TRP A 54 1.10 -13.38 1.78
C TRP A 54 0.12 -13.98 0.76
N ILE A 55 0.60 -14.28 -0.45
CA ILE A 55 -0.23 -14.84 -1.53
C ILE A 55 -0.23 -16.37 -1.57
N SER A 56 0.41 -17.03 -0.59
CA SER A 56 0.44 -18.48 -0.53
C SER A 56 -0.97 -19.03 -0.26
N PRO A 57 -1.45 -20.03 -1.02
CA PRO A 57 -2.76 -20.64 -0.78
C PRO A 57 -2.83 -21.39 0.56
N ASP A 58 -1.68 -21.80 1.09
CA ASP A 58 -1.57 -22.50 2.38
C ASP A 58 -1.47 -21.54 3.58
N LEU A 59 -1.47 -20.22 3.34
CA LEU A 59 -1.40 -19.21 4.39
C LEU A 59 -2.68 -19.24 5.23
N THR A 60 -2.53 -19.51 6.52
CA THR A 60 -3.66 -19.44 7.45
C THR A 60 -3.98 -17.99 7.81
N SER A 61 -5.22 -17.73 8.23
CA SER A 61 -5.63 -16.39 8.68
C SER A 61 -4.76 -15.84 9.82
N ALA A 62 -4.30 -16.71 10.74
CA ALA A 62 -3.43 -16.31 11.84
C ALA A 62 -2.03 -15.88 11.37
N GLN A 63 -1.46 -16.61 10.40
CA GLN A 63 -0.18 -16.23 9.79
C GLN A 63 -0.31 -14.95 8.95
N ALA A 64 -1.43 -14.77 8.25
CA ALA A 64 -1.71 -13.53 7.53
C ALA A 64 -1.78 -12.34 8.51
N GLU A 65 -2.47 -12.49 9.64
CA GLU A 65 -2.51 -11.46 10.67
C GLU A 65 -1.12 -11.13 11.22
N GLU A 66 -0.31 -12.14 11.53
CA GLU A 66 1.09 -11.97 11.97
C GLU A 66 1.93 -11.21 10.93
N LEU A 67 1.86 -11.60 9.64
CA LEU A 67 2.54 -10.91 8.55
C LEU A 67 2.12 -9.43 8.46
N ALA A 68 0.83 -9.15 8.53
CA ALA A 68 0.31 -7.78 8.43
C ALA A 68 0.72 -6.90 9.62
N GLN A 69 0.84 -7.48 10.82
CA GLN A 69 1.18 -6.74 12.04
C GLN A 69 2.68 -6.59 12.29
N GLN A 70 3.48 -7.59 11.89
CA GLN A 70 4.90 -7.67 12.29
C GLN A 70 5.89 -7.53 11.13
N HIS A 71 5.45 -7.78 9.89
CA HIS A 71 6.32 -7.77 8.72
C HIS A 71 6.08 -6.60 7.76
N GLY A 72 5.18 -5.69 8.12
CA GLY A 72 5.04 -4.39 7.47
C GLY A 72 6.30 -3.55 7.64
N LEU A 73 6.78 -2.92 6.56
CA LEU A 73 7.87 -1.97 6.62
C LEU A 73 7.47 -0.73 7.44
N SER A 74 8.43 -0.26 8.24
CA SER A 74 8.34 1.01 8.98
C SER A 74 8.61 2.21 8.08
N ALA A 75 8.13 3.40 8.48
CA ALA A 75 8.39 4.67 7.80
C ALA A 75 9.87 4.93 7.53
N ILE A 76 10.80 4.39 8.34
CA ILE A 76 12.25 4.56 8.13
C ILE A 76 12.75 3.99 6.79
N ALA A 77 11.98 3.09 6.18
CA ALA A 77 12.31 2.48 4.90
C ALA A 77 11.84 3.31 3.70
N PHE A 78 11.20 4.46 3.95
CA PHE A 78 10.58 5.30 2.93
C PHE A 78 11.14 6.72 2.96
N GLU A 79 11.08 7.36 1.80
CA GLU A 79 11.32 8.78 1.60
C GLU A 79 10.08 9.39 0.96
N TRP A 80 9.87 10.68 1.18
CA TRP A 80 8.75 11.42 0.64
C TRP A 80 9.15 12.85 0.32
N HIS A 81 8.43 13.45 -0.62
CA HIS A 81 8.57 14.84 -1.02
C HIS A 81 7.22 15.41 -1.44
N SER A 82 7.09 16.73 -1.34
CA SER A 82 5.91 17.45 -1.82
C SER A 82 5.77 17.29 -3.34
N VAL A 83 4.54 17.08 -3.80
CA VAL A 83 4.19 16.99 -5.23
C VAL A 83 3.13 18.03 -5.60
N SER A 84 2.95 18.26 -6.90
CA SER A 84 1.97 19.23 -7.39
C SER A 84 0.55 18.84 -6.97
N LYS A 85 -0.27 19.83 -6.58
CA LYS A 85 -1.71 19.63 -6.30
C LYS A 85 -2.49 19.06 -7.49
N ALA A 86 -1.92 19.09 -8.69
CA ALA A 86 -2.48 18.44 -9.88
C ALA A 86 -2.76 16.94 -9.67
N VAL A 87 -2.03 16.26 -8.76
CA VAL A 87 -2.23 14.84 -8.41
C VAL A 87 -3.62 14.55 -7.83
N GLY A 88 -4.29 15.55 -7.23
CA GLY A 88 -5.62 15.39 -6.65
C GLY A 88 -6.77 15.26 -7.65
N ASN A 89 -6.51 15.45 -8.96
CA ASN A 89 -7.51 15.29 -10.01
C ASN A 89 -7.20 14.06 -10.86
N VAL A 90 -8.05 13.02 -10.76
CA VAL A 90 -7.89 11.73 -11.45
C VAL A 90 -7.85 11.80 -12.98
N LYS A 91 -8.20 12.95 -13.57
CA LYS A 91 -8.06 13.17 -15.02
C LYS A 91 -6.60 13.37 -15.44
N HIS A 92 -5.70 13.67 -14.49
CA HIS A 92 -4.27 13.78 -14.75
C HIS A 92 -3.59 12.44 -14.46
N ASN A 93 -2.79 11.94 -15.40
CA ASN A 93 -2.09 10.65 -15.26
C ASN A 93 -0.71 10.69 -15.95
N SER A 94 0.07 11.74 -15.68
CA SER A 94 1.37 11.94 -16.29
C SER A 94 2.51 11.65 -15.29
N PRO A 95 3.71 11.25 -15.74
CA PRO A 95 4.81 10.89 -14.84
C PRO A 95 5.32 12.07 -14.00
N GLU A 96 5.02 13.31 -14.39
CA GLU A 96 5.37 14.52 -13.64
C GLU A 96 4.63 14.63 -12.30
N LEU A 97 3.51 13.93 -12.13
CA LEU A 97 2.68 13.99 -10.92
C LEU A 97 3.39 13.45 -9.66
N ILE A 98 4.43 12.64 -9.82
CA ILE A 98 5.24 12.12 -8.71
C ILE A 98 6.57 12.85 -8.55
N GLN A 99 6.87 13.84 -9.41
CA GLN A 99 8.10 14.62 -9.30
C GLN A 99 7.98 15.64 -8.16
N PRO A 100 9.09 15.96 -7.46
CA PRO A 100 9.11 17.01 -6.45
C PRO A 100 8.57 18.35 -6.98
N PHE A 101 7.74 19.03 -6.19
CA PHE A 101 7.09 20.30 -6.53
C PHE A 101 7.23 21.31 -5.39
N GLY A 102 8.18 22.25 -5.51
CA GLY A 102 8.57 23.23 -4.48
C GLY A 102 9.18 22.56 -3.23
N ASP A 103 10.40 22.83 -2.75
CA ASP A 103 11.53 23.64 -3.17
C ASP A 103 12.80 22.75 -3.22
N LEU A 104 13.76 23.12 -4.08
CA LEU A 104 15.18 23.02 -3.71
C LEU A 104 15.44 24.26 -2.84
N GLU A 105 15.61 24.08 -1.53
CA GLU A 105 15.88 25.11 -0.50
C GLU A 105 14.70 26.04 -0.10
N GLN A 106 14.29 25.92 1.18
CA GLN A 106 13.96 27.06 2.05
C GLN A 106 14.82 26.99 3.31
#